data_AF-A0A2P4XJI2-F1
#
_entry.id   AF-A0A2P4XJI2-F1
#
_cell.length_a   1.000
_cell.length_b   1.000
_cell.length_c   1.000
_cell.angle_alpha   90.00
_cell.angle_beta   90.00
_cell.angle_gamma   90.00
#
_symmetry.space_group_name_H-M   'P 1'
#
loop_
_entity.id
_entity.type
_entity.pdbx_description
1 polymer ?
#
loop_
_entity_poly.entity_id
_entity_poly.type
_entity_poly.pdbx_seq_one_letter_code
_entity_poly.pdbx_strand_id
1 'polypeptide(L)'
;MHTKRFYVGALFGSTGFIDFTVHCGDDFWGIELLRDGSNLDEHIDRFAPGGPYSLLELSDYCLVDFRRVSSMGDMTMPTITTDLNHCAKLYVVCYDPTLAHVSILNAQSVWNIL
;
A
#
# COMPACT_ATOMS: atom_id res chain seq x y z
N MET A 1 6.90 -5.59 13.98
CA MET A 1 5.45 -5.59 13.67
C MET A 1 5.13 -6.95 13.07
N HIS A 2 4.26 -7.74 13.69
CA HIS A 2 3.76 -8.98 13.09
C HIS A 2 2.44 -8.63 12.42
N THR A 3 2.46 -8.35 11.12
CA THR A 3 1.25 -8.24 10.31
C THR A 3 0.68 -9.64 10.17
N LYS A 4 -0.55 -9.88 10.62
CA LYS A 4 -1.27 -11.11 10.28
C LYS A 4 -1.58 -11.03 8.79
N ARG A 5 -0.79 -11.72 7.98
CA ARG A 5 -1.08 -11.86 6.55
C ARG A 5 -1.99 -13.06 6.33
N PHE A 6 -2.94 -12.94 5.42
CA PHE A 6 -3.81 -14.06 5.07
C PHE A 6 -3.08 -14.92 4.04
N TYR A 7 -2.80 -16.18 4.40
CA TYR A 7 -2.28 -17.15 3.45
C TYR A 7 -3.35 -17.39 2.39
N VAL A 8 -3.09 -16.95 1.16
CA VAL A 8 -4.02 -17.08 0.04
C VAL A 8 -3.86 -18.41 -0.69
N GLY A 9 -2.83 -19.19 -0.40
CA GLY A 9 -2.56 -20.43 -1.11
C GLY A 9 -3.61 -21.51 -0.95
N ALA A 10 -4.31 -21.54 0.19
CA ALA A 10 -5.40 -22.50 0.40
C ALA A 10 -6.65 -22.21 -0.47
N LEU A 11 -6.86 -20.94 -0.86
CA LEU A 11 -7.99 -20.54 -1.71
C LEU A 11 -7.61 -20.48 -3.20
N PHE A 12 -6.38 -20.07 -3.51
CA PHE A 12 -5.99 -19.67 -4.87
C PHE A 12 -4.75 -20.40 -5.41
N GLY A 13 -4.19 -21.37 -4.68
CA GLY A 13 -3.00 -22.11 -5.13
C GLY A 13 -1.70 -21.29 -5.22
N SER A 14 -1.67 -20.08 -4.64
CA SER A 14 -0.50 -19.18 -4.60
C SER A 14 0.36 -19.40 -3.36
N THR A 15 1.66 -19.09 -3.41
CA THR A 15 2.54 -19.04 -2.22
C THR A 15 2.46 -17.70 -1.47
N GLY A 16 1.61 -16.78 -1.95
CA GLY A 16 1.52 -15.41 -1.47
C GLY A 16 0.75 -15.21 -0.15
N PHE A 17 0.88 -14.01 0.39
CA PHE A 17 0.29 -13.57 1.66
C PHE A 17 -0.17 -12.12 1.57
N ILE A 18 -1.45 -11.88 1.26
CA ILE A 18 -1.99 -10.53 1.16
C ILE A 18 -2.45 -10.02 2.54
N ASP A 19 -2.30 -8.73 2.82
CA ASP A 19 -2.68 -8.16 4.12
C ASP A 19 -4.21 -8.06 4.26
N PHE A 20 -4.91 -7.57 3.24
CA PHE A 20 -6.38 -7.53 3.22
C PHE A 20 -6.95 -7.78 1.84
N THR A 21 -8.17 -8.29 1.83
CA THR A 21 -9.02 -8.34 0.64
C THR A 21 -10.39 -7.74 0.94
N VAL A 22 -10.95 -7.00 -0.01
CA VAL A 22 -12.28 -6.38 0.11
C VAL A 22 -13.18 -6.89 -1.01
N HIS A 23 -14.33 -7.46 -0.66
CA HIS A 23 -15.37 -7.82 -1.62
C HIS A 23 -16.50 -6.79 -1.56
N CYS A 24 -16.85 -6.21 -2.70
CA CYS A 24 -17.96 -5.27 -2.81
C CYS A 24 -18.74 -5.54 -4.11
N GLY A 25 -19.80 -6.34 -4.03
CA GLY A 25 -20.49 -6.82 -5.23
C GLY A 25 -19.58 -7.71 -6.06
N ASP A 26 -19.39 -7.35 -7.32
CA ASP A 26 -18.51 -8.06 -8.27
C ASP A 26 -17.03 -7.62 -8.16
N ASP A 27 -16.73 -6.61 -7.34
CA ASP A 27 -15.37 -6.13 -7.14
C ASP A 27 -14.66 -6.94 -6.05
N PHE A 28 -13.47 -7.43 -6.38
CA PHE A 28 -12.56 -8.10 -5.45
C PHE A 28 -11.22 -7.37 -5.40
N TRP A 29 -10.98 -6.62 -4.33
CA TRP A 29 -9.80 -5.76 -4.19
C TRP A 29 -8.75 -6.38 -3.27
N GLY A 30 -7.49 -6.19 -3.62
CA GLY A 30 -6.34 -6.51 -2.77
C GLY A 30 -5.71 -5.26 -2.15
N ILE A 31 -5.33 -5.33 -0.87
CA ILE A 31 -4.64 -4.23 -0.19
C ILE A 31 -3.41 -4.79 0.52
N GLU A 32 -2.24 -4.21 0.25
CA GLU A 32 -1.01 -4.47 1.02
C GLU A 32 -0.55 -3.23 1.77
N LEU A 33 -0.05 -3.47 2.99
CA LEU A 33 0.46 -2.44 3.88
C LEU A 33 1.97 -2.39 3.84
N LEU A 34 2.50 -1.18 3.69
CA LEU A 34 3.93 -0.89 3.76
C LEU A 34 4.19 0.05 4.95
N ARG A 35 5.47 0.13 5.30
CA ARG A 35 5.97 1.05 6.30
C ARG A 35 7.25 1.70 5.82
N ASP A 36 7.30 3.02 5.93
CA ASP A 36 8.49 3.83 5.67
C ASP A 36 9.12 3.53 4.28
N GLY A 37 8.30 3.22 3.26
CA GLY A 37 8.75 2.92 1.90
C GLY A 37 9.50 1.59 1.74
N SER A 38 9.55 0.76 2.78
CA SER A 38 10.34 -0.46 2.77
C SER A 38 9.81 -1.47 1.74
N ASN A 39 10.71 -1.95 0.88
CA ASN A 39 10.47 -3.00 -0.12
C ASN A 39 9.35 -2.67 -1.12
N LEU A 40 9.18 -1.40 -1.48
CA LEU A 40 8.15 -0.96 -2.41
C LEU A 40 8.14 -1.76 -3.73
N ASP A 41 9.31 -1.97 -4.34
CA ASP A 41 9.45 -2.73 -5.59
C ASP A 41 8.96 -4.18 -5.43
N GLU A 42 9.34 -4.86 -4.35
CA GLU A 42 8.89 -6.23 -4.11
C GLU A 42 7.36 -6.32 -3.96
N HIS A 43 6.75 -5.31 -3.35
CA HIS A 43 5.30 -5.23 -3.20
C HIS A 43 4.62 -4.94 -4.55
N ILE A 44 5.17 -4.05 -5.39
CA ILE A 44 4.70 -3.81 -6.76
C ILE A 44 4.78 -5.11 -7.59
N ASP A 45 5.91 -5.80 -7.53
CA ASP A 45 6.17 -7.02 -8.30
C ASP A 45 5.24 -8.18 -7.94
N ARG A 46 4.72 -8.21 -6.70
CA ARG A 46 3.71 -9.21 -6.30
C ARG A 46 2.43 -9.11 -7.13
N PHE A 47 2.02 -7.90 -7.50
CA PHE A 47 0.82 -7.62 -8.30
C PHE A 47 1.09 -7.49 -9.80
N ALA A 48 2.36 -7.55 -10.23
CA ALA A 48 2.72 -7.52 -11.63
C ALA A 48 2.21 -8.77 -12.38
N PRO A 49 2.04 -8.72 -13.72
CA PRO A 49 1.74 -9.90 -14.51
C PRO A 49 2.75 -11.03 -14.28
N GLY A 50 2.26 -12.23 -13.91
CA GLY A 50 3.10 -13.38 -13.55
C GLY A 50 3.68 -13.34 -12.13
N GLY A 51 3.39 -12.29 -11.35
CA GLY A 51 3.76 -12.17 -9.95
C GLY A 51 2.94 -13.09 -9.03
N PRO A 52 3.37 -13.27 -7.78
CA PRO A 52 2.70 -14.10 -6.77
C PRO A 52 1.19 -13.92 -6.62
N TYR A 53 0.64 -12.73 -6.88
CA TYR A 53 -0.79 -12.44 -6.76
C TYR A 53 -1.55 -12.49 -8.09
N SER A 54 -0.89 -12.82 -9.20
CA SER A 54 -1.55 -12.95 -10.51
C SER A 54 -2.68 -13.99 -10.55
N LEU A 55 -2.67 -14.97 -9.63
CA LEU A 55 -3.69 -16.01 -9.51
C LEU A 55 -4.87 -15.64 -8.60
N LEU A 56 -4.83 -14.49 -7.94
CA LEU A 56 -5.89 -14.08 -6.99
C LEU A 56 -7.15 -13.53 -7.67
N GLU A 57 -7.15 -13.39 -9.01
CA GLU A 57 -8.29 -12.86 -9.78
C GLU A 57 -8.83 -11.52 -9.22
N LEU A 58 -7.95 -10.69 -8.67
CA LEU A 58 -8.31 -9.38 -8.12
C LEU A 58 -8.79 -8.46 -9.25
N SER A 59 -9.92 -7.79 -9.04
CA SER A 59 -10.42 -6.73 -9.94
C SER A 59 -9.48 -5.52 -9.91
N ASP A 60 -8.94 -5.18 -8.74
CA ASP A 60 -7.92 -4.14 -8.58
C ASP A 60 -7.13 -4.31 -7.25
N TYR A 61 -6.13 -3.45 -7.02
CA TYR A 61 -5.35 -3.42 -5.79
C TYR A 61 -4.85 -2.02 -5.44
N CYS A 62 -4.45 -1.82 -4.19
CA CYS A 62 -3.64 -0.68 -3.79
C CYS A 62 -2.57 -1.04 -2.76
N LEU A 63 -1.54 -0.20 -2.69
CA LEU A 63 -0.52 -0.22 -1.65
C LEU A 63 -0.77 0.94 -0.71
N VAL A 64 -0.76 0.70 0.60
CA VAL A 64 -0.92 1.74 1.61
C VAL A 64 0.32 1.77 2.50
N ASP A 65 1.11 2.83 2.36
CA ASP A 65 2.37 2.99 3.06
C ASP A 65 2.28 4.01 4.18
N PHE A 66 2.56 3.58 5.40
CA PHE A 66 2.53 4.43 6.59
C PHE A 66 3.91 5.01 6.85
N ARG A 67 4.02 6.34 6.80
CA ARG A 67 5.28 7.06 7.02
C ARG A 67 5.15 8.08 8.13
N ARG A 68 6.04 7.97 9.11
CA ARG A 68 6.14 8.99 10.15
C ARG A 68 6.91 10.18 9.61
N VAL A 69 6.34 11.38 9.75
CA VAL A 69 6.99 12.65 9.40
C VAL A 69 7.24 13.48 10.65
N SER A 70 8.45 14.03 10.80
CA SER A 70 8.78 14.94 11.91
C SER A 70 8.16 16.32 11.73
N SER A 71 8.01 16.76 10.48
CA SER A 71 7.22 17.92 10.07
C SER A 71 6.82 17.76 8.60
N MET A 72 5.69 18.33 8.17
CA MET A 72 5.23 18.25 6.75
C MET A 72 6.18 18.96 5.76
N GLY A 73 7.25 19.60 6.23
CA GLY A 73 8.30 20.23 5.42
C GLY A 73 9.61 19.44 5.34
N ASP A 74 9.69 18.24 5.92
CA ASP A 74 10.93 17.47 6.01
C ASP A 74 11.35 16.78 4.71
N MET A 75 12.61 16.32 4.68
CA MET A 75 13.26 15.51 3.63
C MET A 75 12.47 14.26 3.21
N THR A 76 11.44 13.86 3.96
CA THR A 76 10.51 12.79 3.60
C THR A 76 9.67 13.13 2.37
N MET A 77 9.37 14.41 2.12
CA MET A 77 8.48 14.81 1.01
C MET A 77 9.06 14.53 -0.39
N PRO A 78 10.35 14.81 -0.68
CA PRO A 78 10.97 14.39 -1.94
C PRO A 78 10.92 12.88 -2.17
N THR A 79 11.27 12.06 -1.17
CA THR A 79 11.22 10.59 -1.29
C THR A 79 9.79 10.09 -1.49
N ILE A 80 8.83 10.61 -0.73
CA ILE A 80 7.41 10.30 -0.93
C ILE A 80 6.97 10.63 -2.35
N THR A 81 7.36 11.80 -2.87
CA THR A 81 7.02 12.21 -4.23
C THR A 81 7.61 11.25 -5.27
N THR A 82 8.87 10.83 -5.09
CA THR A 82 9.50 9.82 -5.95
C THR A 82 8.72 8.51 -5.93
N ASP A 83 8.35 8.02 -4.75
CA ASP A 83 7.65 6.73 -4.61
C ASP A 83 6.22 6.78 -5.16
N LEU A 84 5.51 7.90 -4.97
CA LEU A 84 4.19 8.14 -5.56
C LEU A 84 4.26 8.16 -7.09
N ASN A 85 5.32 8.73 -7.67
CA ASN A 85 5.53 8.72 -9.12
C ASN A 85 5.91 7.32 -9.64
N HIS A 86 6.50 6.48 -8.79
CA HIS A 86 6.88 5.12 -9.13
C HIS A 86 5.67 4.17 -9.17
N CYS A 87 4.68 4.39 -8.29
CA CYS A 87 3.48 3.57 -8.23
C CYS A 87 2.21 4.41 -8.09
N ALA A 88 1.45 4.55 -9.19
CA ALA A 88 0.18 5.29 -9.17
C ALA A 88 -0.87 4.71 -8.20
N LYS A 89 -0.75 3.42 -7.85
CA LYS A 89 -1.63 2.70 -6.91
C LYS A 89 -1.15 2.79 -5.45
N LEU A 90 -0.11 3.58 -5.18
CA LEU A 90 0.40 3.85 -3.84
C LEU A 90 -0.37 4.99 -3.18
N TYR A 91 -0.81 4.75 -1.96
CA TYR A 91 -1.30 5.76 -1.04
C TYR A 91 -0.33 5.87 0.12
N VAL A 92 0.19 7.07 0.38
CA VAL A 92 1.09 7.30 1.50
C VAL A 92 0.33 8.02 2.61
N VAL A 93 0.18 7.35 3.75
CA VAL A 93 -0.38 7.92 4.97
C VAL A 93 0.75 8.54 5.77
N CYS A 94 0.81 9.87 5.77
CA CYS A 94 1.78 10.63 6.55
C CYS A 94 1.18 10.97 7.91
N TYR A 95 1.94 10.74 8.97
CA TYR A 95 1.51 11.07 10.32
C TYR A 95 2.64 11.62 11.17
N ASP A 96 2.29 12.54 12.08
CA ASP A 96 3.24 13.06 13.06
C ASP A 96 3.44 12.07 14.24
N PRO A 97 4.47 12.26 15.10
CA PRO A 97 4.72 11.39 16.25
C PRO A 97 3.54 11.17 17.21
N THR A 98 2.58 12.10 17.22
CA THR A 98 1.43 12.13 18.12
C THR A 98 0.13 11.66 17.46
N LEU A 99 0.14 11.40 16.14
CA LEU A 99 -1.03 11.18 15.30
C LEU A 99 -2.03 12.34 15.32
N ALA A 100 -1.59 13.55 15.71
CA ALA A 100 -2.47 14.72 15.75
C ALA A 100 -2.74 15.27 14.35
N HIS A 101 -1.76 15.13 13.45
CA HIS A 101 -1.87 15.45 12.04
C HIS A 101 -1.70 14.20 11.18
N VAL A 102 -2.69 13.95 10.32
CA VAL A 102 -2.68 12.82 9.38
C VAL A 102 -3.11 13.30 8.00
N SER A 103 -2.28 13.03 6.99
CA SER A 103 -2.60 13.28 5.59
C SER A 103 -2.44 12.01 4.76
N ILE A 104 -3.20 11.94 3.67
CA ILE A 104 -3.07 10.87 2.67
C ILE A 104 -2.67 11.51 1.34
N LEU A 105 -1.60 10.98 0.77
CA LEU A 105 -1.05 11.42 -0.50
C LEU A 105 -1.18 10.30 -1.53
N ASN A 106 -1.58 10.65 -2.74
CA ASN A 106 -1.51 9.80 -3.92
C ASN A 106 -1.02 10.64 -5.10
N ALA A 107 -0.43 10.02 -6.13
CA ALA A 107 0.07 10.70 -7.33
C ALA A 107 -0.98 11.64 -7.99
N GLN A 108 -2.27 11.38 -7.78
CA GLN A 108 -3.36 12.12 -8.39
C GLN A 108 -4.05 13.13 -7.45
N SER A 109 -3.80 13.09 -6.13
CA SER A 109 -4.51 13.93 -5.16
C SER A 109 -3.88 13.95 -3.76
N VAL A 110 -4.13 15.03 -3.00
CA VAL A 110 -3.75 15.19 -1.59
C VAL A 110 -5.02 15.38 -0.75
N TRP A 111 -5.18 14.57 0.30
CA TRP A 111 -6.32 14.61 1.22
C TRP A 111 -5.85 14.89 2.65
N ASN A 112 -6.37 15.94 3.27
CA ASN A 112 -6.17 16.23 4.69
C ASN A 112 -7.35 15.67 5.47
N ILE A 113 -7.09 14.81 6.45
CA ILE A 113 -8.14 14.08 7.16
C ILE A 113 -8.34 14.66 8.56
N LEU A 114 -7.26 15.04 9.24
CA LEU A 114 -7.24 15.56 10.61
C LEU A 114 -6.17 16.65 10.76
#